data_AF-A0A239ARV4-F1
#
_entry.id   AF-A0A239ARV4-F1
#
_cell.length_a   1.000
_cell.length_b   1.000
_cell.length_c   1.000
_cell.angle_alpha   90.00
_cell.angle_beta   90.00
_cell.angle_gamma   90.00
#
_symmetry.space_group_name_H-M   'P 1'
#
loop_
_entity.id
_entity.type
_entity.pdbx_description
1 polymer ?
#
loop_
_entity_poly.entity_id
_entity_poly.type
_entity_poly.pdbx_seq_one_letter_code
_entity_poly.pdbx_strand_id
1 'polypeptide(L)'
;MIFDFGKYSVNSSLYGLLKEGRIGRDKFNSEVSEKKLVRDVATFLPFEKLNYLSVVQGDNSSRHTILMDKKKNIIFQKKDLSNDLDGLNLNRNPWSFTDDAIVYLDHASRFLDKYENKNDVKSNSKKSNLEEFVSKYKNELEDDSWILAKYKLKNLN
;
A
#
# COMPACT_ATOMS: atom_id res chain seq x y z
N MET A 1 7.97 0.15 18.16
CA MET A 1 8.53 1.34 17.50
C MET A 1 7.45 2.41 17.52
N ILE A 2 7.75 3.63 17.95
CA ILE A 2 6.79 4.74 17.93
C ILE A 2 7.20 5.66 16.78
N PHE A 3 6.25 5.94 15.89
CA PHE A 3 6.43 6.92 14.82
C PHE A 3 5.74 8.21 15.22
N ASP A 4 6.45 9.32 15.09
CA ASP A 4 5.89 10.65 15.30
C ASP A 4 5.80 11.37 13.95
N PHE A 5 4.57 11.69 13.56
CA PHE A 5 4.24 12.47 12.37
C PHE A 5 3.99 13.96 12.69
N GLY A 6 4.42 14.41 13.87
CA GLY A 6 4.25 15.76 14.37
C GLY A 6 2.78 16.17 14.41
N LYS A 7 2.45 17.30 13.77
CA LYS A 7 1.07 17.82 13.71
C LYS A 7 0.08 16.88 13.01
N TYR A 8 0.57 15.87 12.29
CA TYR A 8 -0.27 14.88 11.62
C TYR A 8 -0.49 13.62 12.46
N SER A 9 0.12 13.50 13.64
CA SER A 9 -0.11 12.38 14.55
C SER A 9 -1.50 12.44 15.17
N VAL A 10 -2.17 11.29 15.27
CA VAL A 10 -3.36 11.18 16.12
C VAL A 10 -2.94 11.26 17.58
N ASN A 11 -3.58 12.14 18.35
CA ASN A 11 -3.30 12.30 19.78
C ASN A 11 -4.18 11.37 20.64
N SER A 12 -3.79 11.18 21.90
CA SER A 12 -4.48 10.30 22.86
C SER A 12 -5.93 10.70 23.12
N SER A 13 -6.25 12.00 23.10
CA SER A 13 -7.62 12.48 23.27
C SER A 13 -8.54 12.02 22.14
N LEU A 14 -8.06 11.96 20.89
CA LEU A 14 -8.86 11.53 19.76
C LEU A 14 -9.18 10.03 19.85
N TYR A 15 -8.23 9.20 20.30
CA TYR A 15 -8.51 7.78 20.60
C TYR A 15 -9.57 7.60 21.69
N GLY A 16 -9.74 8.57 22.58
CA GLY A 16 -10.81 8.58 23.57
C GLY A 16 -12.21 8.47 22.96
N LEU A 17 -12.43 9.08 21.78
CA LEU A 17 -13.71 9.02 21.06
C LEU A 17 -14.11 7.58 20.73
N LEU A 18 -13.16 6.68 20.46
CA LEU A 18 -13.48 5.29 20.10
C LEU A 18 -14.20 4.53 21.23
N LYS A 19 -14.10 5.00 22.48
CA LYS A 19 -14.80 4.43 23.64
C LYS A 19 -16.30 4.77 23.66
N GLU A 20 -16.75 5.77 22.91
CA GLU A 20 -18.17 6.20 22.83
C GLU A 20 -18.99 5.34 21.84
N GLY A 21 -18.45 4.21 21.38
CA GLY A 21 -19.13 3.33 20.43
C GLY A 21 -19.24 3.95 19.03
N ARG A 22 -20.41 3.81 18.38
CA ARG A 22 -20.60 4.23 16.98
C ARG A 22 -20.44 5.73 16.79
N ILE A 23 -21.07 6.54 17.64
CA ILE A 23 -21.03 8.01 17.53
C ILE A 23 -19.59 8.53 17.65
N GLY A 24 -18.83 8.00 18.59
CA GLY A 24 -17.43 8.35 18.75
C GLY A 24 -16.55 7.90 17.58
N ARG A 25 -16.82 6.73 17.01
CA ARG A 25 -16.15 6.27 15.79
C ARG A 25 -16.41 7.19 14.60
N ASP A 26 -17.63 7.68 14.45
CA ASP A 26 -18.00 8.60 13.37
C ASP A 26 -17.28 9.95 13.53
N LYS A 27 -17.25 10.51 14.75
CA LYS A 27 -16.48 11.71 15.07
C LYS A 27 -14.98 11.52 14.83
N PHE A 28 -14.41 10.41 15.30
CA PHE A 28 -13.01 10.08 15.07
C PHE A 28 -12.66 10.06 13.58
N ASN A 29 -13.49 9.39 12.78
CA ASN A 29 -13.26 9.30 11.33
C ASN A 29 -13.37 10.66 10.63
N SER A 30 -14.33 11.51 11.02
CA SER A 30 -14.45 12.88 10.49
C SER A 30 -13.21 13.71 10.83
N GLU A 31 -12.78 13.72 12.09
CA GLU A 31 -11.60 14.45 12.56
C GLU A 31 -10.31 14.02 11.84
N VAL A 32 -10.08 12.70 11.73
CA VAL A 32 -8.92 12.16 11.02
C VAL A 32 -8.96 12.56 9.54
N SER A 33 -10.12 12.45 8.89
CA SER A 33 -10.29 12.74 7.46
C SER A 33 -10.14 14.22 7.13
N GLU A 34 -10.75 15.11 7.93
CA GLU A 34 -10.72 16.57 7.74
C GLU A 34 -9.33 17.14 7.96
N LYS A 35 -8.66 16.69 9.03
CA LYS A 35 -7.30 17.15 9.38
C LYS A 35 -6.20 16.38 8.66
N LYS A 36 -6.55 15.38 7.86
CA LYS A 36 -5.61 14.48 7.16
C LYS A 36 -4.56 13.91 8.13
N LEU A 37 -5.01 13.38 9.26
CA LEU A 37 -4.12 12.80 10.27
C LEU A 37 -3.66 11.41 9.84
N VAL A 38 -2.42 11.05 10.20
CA VAL A 38 -1.91 9.70 10.09
C VAL A 38 -2.56 8.86 11.17
N ARG A 39 -3.48 8.02 10.74
CA ARG A 39 -4.24 7.14 11.62
C ARG A 39 -3.45 5.92 12.05
N ASP A 40 -2.68 5.37 11.11
CA ASP A 40 -2.05 4.08 11.30
C ASP A 40 -0.73 3.97 10.53
N VAL A 41 0.21 3.24 11.13
CA VAL A 41 1.42 2.77 10.49
C VAL A 41 1.16 1.34 10.03
N ALA A 42 0.75 1.22 8.78
CA ALA A 42 0.31 -0.05 8.23
C ALA A 42 1.47 -1.04 8.04
N THR A 43 2.67 -0.56 7.71
CA THR A 43 3.84 -1.43 7.48
C THR A 43 5.14 -0.66 7.64
N PHE A 44 6.14 -1.28 8.26
CA PHE A 44 7.53 -0.81 8.26
C PHE A 44 8.46 -1.97 7.87
N LEU A 45 9.24 -1.79 6.81
CA LEU A 45 10.15 -2.80 6.27
C LEU A 45 11.59 -2.22 6.22
N PRO A 46 12.52 -2.73 7.04
CA PRO A 46 13.90 -2.25 7.09
C PRO A 46 14.78 -2.96 6.06
N PHE A 47 14.69 -2.57 4.78
CA PHE A 47 15.60 -3.06 3.73
C PHE A 47 17.07 -2.76 4.07
N GLU A 48 18.00 -3.48 3.44
CA GLU A 48 19.44 -3.30 3.69
C GLU A 48 19.87 -1.83 3.49
N LYS A 49 19.47 -1.22 2.37
CA LYS A 49 19.86 0.15 1.99
C LYS A 49 18.93 1.25 2.47
N LEU A 50 17.67 0.95 2.77
CA LEU A 50 16.67 1.96 3.16
C LEU A 50 15.61 1.40 4.10
N ASN A 51 14.73 2.27 4.58
CA ASN A 51 13.54 1.88 5.30
C ASN A 51 12.29 2.23 4.46
N TYR A 52 11.39 1.27 4.29
CA TYR A 52 10.08 1.46 3.70
C TYR A 52 9.05 1.61 4.81
N LEU A 53 8.15 2.57 4.68
CA LEU A 53 7.05 2.82 5.60
C LEU A 53 5.77 3.05 4.79
N SER A 54 4.69 2.36 5.14
CA SER A 54 3.35 2.65 4.63
C SER A 54 2.47 3.13 5.76
N VAL A 55 1.78 4.24 5.53
CA VAL A 55 0.86 4.86 6.50
C VAL A 55 -0.52 5.07 5.89
N VAL A 56 -1.55 5.08 6.73
CA VAL A 56 -2.91 5.47 6.34
C VAL A 56 -3.17 6.87 6.86
N GLN A 57 -3.49 7.81 5.97
CA GLN A 57 -3.66 9.23 6.30
C GLN A 57 -5.03 9.74 5.86
N GLY A 58 -5.81 10.32 6.76
CA GLY A 58 -7.13 10.82 6.44
C GLY A 58 -8.16 9.71 6.28
N ASP A 59 -8.67 9.51 5.08
CA ASP A 59 -9.61 8.42 4.82
C ASP A 59 -8.89 7.07 4.69
N ASN A 60 -9.66 5.97 4.86
CA ASN A 60 -9.11 4.61 4.83
C ASN A 60 -8.48 4.24 3.48
N SER A 61 -8.76 5.00 2.43
CA SER A 61 -8.29 4.77 1.07
C SER A 61 -6.99 5.52 0.77
N SER A 62 -6.60 6.52 1.57
CA SER A 62 -5.39 7.30 1.34
C SER A 62 -4.19 6.72 2.07
N ARG A 63 -3.62 5.69 1.45
CA ARG A 63 -2.33 5.11 1.81
C ARG A 63 -1.21 5.98 1.27
N HIS A 64 -0.16 6.17 2.05
CA HIS A 64 1.07 6.81 1.61
C HIS A 64 2.23 5.83 1.79
N THR A 65 3.14 5.84 0.83
CA THR A 65 4.46 5.23 0.91
C THR A 65 5.49 6.32 1.24
N ILE A 66 6.34 6.03 2.22
CA ILE A 66 7.48 6.85 2.62
C ILE A 66 8.72 5.95 2.55
N LEU A 67 9.73 6.38 1.79
CA LEU A 67 11.05 5.77 1.79
C LEU A 67 12.01 6.67 2.55
N MET A 68 12.80 6.08 3.42
CA MET A 68 13.78 6.79 4.24
C MET A 68 15.14 6.14 4.13
N ASP A 69 16.21 6.92 4.28
CA ASP A 69 17.56 6.35 4.44
C ASP A 69 17.68 5.56 5.76
N LYS A 70 18.84 4.95 6.02
CA LYS A 70 19.10 4.22 7.27
C LYS A 70 19.16 5.12 8.50
N LYS A 71 19.36 6.44 8.32
CA LYS A 71 19.28 7.47 9.37
C LYS A 71 17.85 7.99 9.58
N LYS A 72 16.85 7.45 8.86
CA LYS A 72 15.43 7.81 8.88
C LYS A 72 15.11 9.20 8.29
N ASN A 73 16.00 9.75 7.47
CA ASN A 73 15.67 10.93 6.66
C ASN A 73 14.79 10.52 5.49
N ILE A 74 13.75 11.29 5.20
CA ILE A 74 12.83 11.00 4.08
C ILE A 74 13.55 11.23 2.75
N ILE A 75 13.57 10.21 1.91
CA ILE A 75 14.08 10.26 0.52
C ILE A 75 12.93 10.46 -0.47
N PHE A 76 11.79 9.82 -0.20
CA PHE A 76 10.65 9.83 -1.11
C PHE A 76 9.34 9.67 -0.32
N GLN A 77 8.29 10.36 -0.77
CA GLN A 77 6.95 10.19 -0.24
C GLN A 77 5.91 10.36 -1.35
N LYS A 78 4.97 9.42 -1.46
CA LYS A 78 3.84 9.51 -2.39
C LYS A 78 2.65 8.70 -1.88
N LYS A 79 1.43 9.08 -2.29
CA LYS A 79 0.20 8.33 -2.00
C LYS A 79 0.28 6.92 -2.62
N ASP A 80 0.33 6.85 -3.94
CA ASP A 80 0.43 5.59 -4.69
C ASP A 80 1.78 5.43 -5.38
N LEU A 81 2.37 4.25 -5.28
CA LEU A 81 3.54 3.87 -6.08
C LEU A 81 3.11 3.59 -7.52
N SER A 82 3.78 4.22 -8.47
CA SER A 82 3.71 3.79 -9.87
C SER A 82 4.43 2.45 -10.01
N ASN A 83 3.83 1.51 -10.73
CA ASN A 83 4.41 0.21 -11.04
C ASN A 83 4.32 -0.10 -12.54
N ASP A 84 5.02 -1.13 -12.99
CA ASP A 84 5.11 -1.59 -14.38
C ASP A 84 4.16 -2.76 -14.69
N LEU A 85 3.07 -2.93 -13.92
CA LEU A 85 2.07 -3.98 -14.13
C LEU A 85 0.83 -3.47 -14.84
N ASP A 86 1.01 -2.75 -15.94
CA ASP A 86 -0.10 -2.31 -16.80
C ASP A 86 -1.22 -1.58 -16.05
N GLY A 87 -0.86 -0.73 -15.08
CA GLY A 87 -1.81 0.04 -14.30
C GLY A 87 -2.50 -0.72 -13.16
N LEU A 88 -2.13 -1.98 -12.90
CA LEU A 88 -2.67 -2.75 -11.79
C LEU A 88 -2.24 -2.11 -10.45
N ASN A 89 -3.20 -1.55 -9.72
CA ASN A 89 -2.95 -0.98 -8.39
C ASN A 89 -2.98 -2.08 -7.32
N LEU A 90 -1.94 -2.15 -6.50
CA LEU A 90 -1.86 -3.02 -5.34
C LEU A 90 -2.14 -2.29 -4.02
N ASN A 91 -3.18 -1.47 -3.94
CA ASN A 91 -3.48 -0.68 -2.73
C ASN A 91 -3.84 -1.57 -1.51
N ARG A 92 -2.83 -2.23 -0.92
CA ARG A 92 -2.89 -3.21 0.16
C ARG A 92 -1.58 -3.21 0.95
N ASN A 93 -1.62 -3.83 2.13
CA ASN A 93 -0.41 -4.07 2.91
C ASN A 93 0.47 -5.13 2.21
N PRO A 94 1.79 -4.95 2.20
CA PRO A 94 2.72 -6.04 1.97
C PRO A 94 2.46 -7.22 2.90
N TRP A 95 2.64 -8.43 2.38
CA TRP A 95 2.63 -9.66 3.19
C TRP A 95 3.98 -9.91 3.83
N SER A 96 5.05 -9.70 3.06
CA SER A 96 6.43 -9.89 3.51
C SER A 96 7.39 -9.03 2.67
N PHE A 97 8.69 -9.18 2.91
CA PHE A 97 9.74 -8.54 2.14
C PHE A 97 10.97 -9.45 2.07
N THR A 98 11.82 -9.16 1.10
CA THR A 98 13.16 -9.76 0.90
C THR A 98 14.18 -8.62 0.86
N ASP A 99 15.46 -8.92 0.74
CA ASP A 99 16.51 -7.89 0.71
C ASP A 99 16.33 -6.84 -0.40
N ASP A 100 15.69 -7.22 -1.52
CA ASP A 100 15.55 -6.39 -2.70
C ASP A 100 14.10 -6.09 -3.13
N ALA A 101 13.11 -6.61 -2.41
CA ALA A 101 11.72 -6.49 -2.84
C ALA A 101 10.67 -6.57 -1.74
N ILE A 102 9.53 -5.96 -2.01
CA ILE A 102 8.30 -6.08 -1.25
C ILE A 102 7.49 -7.24 -1.84
N VAL A 103 6.90 -8.08 -0.99
CA VAL A 103 6.07 -9.22 -1.41
C VAL A 103 4.63 -8.94 -1.01
N TYR A 104 3.73 -9.00 -1.99
CA TYR A 104 2.30 -8.92 -1.78
C TYR A 104 1.65 -10.28 -2.02
N LEU A 105 0.61 -10.54 -1.24
CA LEU A 105 -0.22 -11.73 -1.36
C LEU A 105 -1.60 -11.31 -1.91
N ASP A 106 -2.07 -11.97 -2.96
CA ASP A 106 -3.44 -11.84 -3.46
C ASP A 106 -4.11 -13.20 -3.56
N HIS A 107 -5.44 -13.17 -3.42
CA HIS A 107 -6.23 -14.28 -3.91
C HIS A 107 -6.21 -14.26 -5.45
N ALA A 108 -6.08 -15.42 -6.08
CA ALA A 108 -5.87 -15.49 -7.51
C ALA A 108 -7.05 -14.93 -8.31
N SER A 109 -8.28 -15.29 -7.93
CA SER A 109 -9.48 -14.74 -8.55
C SER A 109 -9.58 -13.21 -8.41
N ARG A 110 -9.22 -12.63 -7.26
CA ARG A 110 -9.22 -11.16 -7.07
C ARG A 110 -8.16 -10.47 -7.91
N PHE A 111 -7.02 -11.12 -8.13
CA PHE A 111 -6.00 -10.59 -9.03
C PHE A 111 -6.51 -10.61 -10.48
N LEU A 112 -7.14 -11.72 -10.90
CA LEU A 112 -7.74 -11.85 -12.23
C LEU A 112 -8.82 -10.79 -12.44
N ASP A 113 -9.74 -10.61 -11.48
CA ASP A 113 -10.78 -9.58 -11.52
C ASP A 113 -10.16 -8.18 -11.72
N LYS A 114 -9.11 -7.84 -10.98
CA LYS A 114 -8.44 -6.53 -11.15
C LYS A 114 -7.76 -6.39 -12.51
N TYR A 115 -7.18 -7.47 -13.02
CA TYR A 115 -6.55 -7.49 -14.33
C TYR A 115 -7.59 -7.29 -15.45
N GLU A 116 -8.76 -7.94 -15.36
CA GLU A 116 -9.83 -7.82 -16.36
C GLU A 116 -10.55 -6.47 -16.26
N ASN A 117 -10.72 -5.93 -15.05
CA ASN A 117 -11.38 -4.65 -14.80
C ASN A 117 -10.45 -3.43 -14.92
N LYS A 118 -9.20 -3.59 -15.38
CA LYS A 118 -8.21 -2.49 -15.48
C LYS A 118 -8.53 -1.41 -16.54
N ASN A 119 -9.73 -1.42 -17.13
CA ASN A 119 -10.13 -0.56 -18.24
C ASN A 119 -10.04 0.94 -17.87
N ASP A 120 -9.02 1.59 -18.46
CA ASP A 120 -8.92 2.98 -18.98
C ASP A 120 -7.58 3.67 -18.76
N VAL A 121 -6.60 3.06 -18.09
CA VAL A 121 -5.21 3.57 -18.13
C VAL A 121 -4.48 2.99 -19.35
N LYS A 122 -5.07 3.13 -20.55
CA LYS A 122 -4.32 3.06 -21.80
C LYS A 122 -3.49 4.35 -21.93
N SER A 123 -2.39 4.42 -21.19
CA SER A 123 -1.39 5.45 -21.43
C SER A 123 -0.02 4.94 -20.99
N ASN A 124 0.74 4.47 -21.97
CA ASN A 124 2.18 4.24 -21.90
C ASN A 124 2.71 3.08 -21.02
N SER A 125 1.93 2.02 -20.76
CA SER A 125 2.53 0.83 -20.13
C SER A 125 3.48 0.14 -21.11
N LYS A 126 4.78 0.22 -20.80
CA LYS A 126 5.85 -0.52 -21.48
C LYS A 126 5.59 -2.01 -21.31
N LYS A 127 5.67 -2.79 -22.41
CA LYS A 127 5.68 -4.27 -22.49
C LYS A 127 5.92 -4.95 -21.14
N SER A 128 4.84 -5.21 -20.39
CA SER A 128 4.88 -6.13 -19.26
C SER A 128 4.64 -7.56 -19.79
N ASN A 129 5.03 -8.58 -19.02
CA ASN A 129 4.69 -9.98 -19.32
C ASN A 129 3.38 -10.41 -18.64
N LEU A 130 2.58 -9.48 -18.14
CA LEU A 130 1.39 -9.77 -17.35
C LEU A 130 0.31 -10.43 -18.21
N GLU A 131 0.15 -10.01 -19.46
CA GLU A 131 -0.81 -10.62 -20.40
C GLU A 131 -0.43 -12.06 -20.73
N GLU A 132 0.85 -12.32 -21.01
CA GLU A 132 1.35 -13.69 -21.22
C GLU A 132 1.17 -14.54 -19.97
N PHE A 133 1.46 -14.00 -18.78
CA PHE A 133 1.26 -14.68 -17.50
C PHE A 133 -0.21 -15.06 -17.29
N VAL A 134 -1.13 -14.11 -17.46
CA VAL A 134 -2.57 -14.37 -17.29
C VAL A 134 -3.08 -15.37 -18.31
N SER A 135 -2.67 -15.27 -19.57
CA SER A 135 -3.07 -16.22 -20.60
C SER A 135 -2.55 -17.64 -20.32
N LYS A 136 -1.33 -17.77 -19.77
CA LYS A 136 -0.70 -19.06 -19.50
C LYS A 136 -1.31 -19.78 -18.29
N TYR A 137 -1.68 -19.03 -17.26
CA TYR A 137 -2.13 -19.58 -15.97
C TYR A 137 -3.62 -19.32 -15.70
N LYS A 138 -4.42 -19.07 -16.74
CA LYS A 138 -5.81 -18.63 -16.59
C LYS A 138 -6.64 -19.57 -15.70
N ASN A 139 -6.50 -20.88 -15.89
CA ASN A 139 -7.27 -21.86 -15.13
C ASN A 139 -6.88 -21.84 -13.65
N GLU A 140 -5.59 -21.76 -13.34
CA GLU A 140 -5.10 -21.67 -11.97
C GLU A 140 -5.46 -20.34 -11.29
N LEU A 141 -5.67 -19.29 -12.09
CA LEU A 141 -6.15 -17.99 -11.62
C LEU A 141 -7.65 -17.97 -11.29
N GLU A 142 -8.42 -18.84 -11.93
CA GLU A 142 -9.86 -19.05 -11.67
C GLU A 142 -10.11 -19.95 -10.46
N ASP A 143 -9.14 -20.79 -10.09
CA ASP A 143 -9.17 -21.67 -8.91
C ASP A 143 -8.98 -20.92 -7.57
N ASP A 144 -9.28 -21.61 -6.46
CA ASP A 144 -9.03 -21.15 -5.08
C ASP A 144 -7.52 -21.26 -4.75
N SER A 145 -6.75 -20.34 -5.32
CA SER A 145 -5.30 -20.28 -5.18
C SER A 145 -4.82 -18.89 -4.75
N TRP A 146 -3.55 -18.80 -4.36
CA TRP A 146 -2.90 -17.58 -3.90
C TRP A 146 -1.73 -17.21 -4.81
N ILE A 147 -1.60 -15.91 -5.08
CA ILE A 147 -0.51 -15.35 -5.89
C ILE A 147 0.41 -14.53 -4.98
N LEU A 148 1.70 -14.77 -5.13
CA LEU A 148 2.75 -13.92 -4.60
C LEU A 148 3.28 -13.00 -5.70
N ALA A 149 3.15 -11.69 -5.48
CA ALA A 149 3.68 -10.68 -6.39
C ALA A 149 4.87 -9.97 -5.73
N LYS A 150 6.05 -10.11 -6.32
CA LYS A 150 7.32 -9.56 -5.81
C LYS A 150 7.67 -8.26 -6.56
N TYR A 151 7.81 -7.15 -5.83
CA TYR A 151 8.09 -5.83 -6.38
C TYR A 151 9.45 -5.34 -5.94
N LYS A 152 10.35 -5.27 -6.91
CA LYS A 152 11.64 -4.62 -6.70
C LYS A 152 11.46 -3.11 -6.79
N LEU A 153 11.94 -2.39 -5.79
CA LEU A 153 11.96 -0.93 -5.82
C LEU A 153 13.01 -0.49 -6.87
N LYS A 154 12.55 0.13 -7.97
CA LYS A 154 13.45 0.70 -8.98
C LYS A 154 14.06 2.01 -8.46
N ASN A 155 15.29 2.29 -8.88
CA ASN A 155 16.06 3.49 -8.53
C ASN A 155 16.54 3.58 -7.08
N LEU A 156 16.96 2.45 -6.48
CA LEU A 156 17.69 2.42 -5.20
C LEU A 156 19.21 2.62 -5.36
N ASN A 157 19.63 3.31 -6.42
CA ASN A 157 21.03 3.64 -6.69
C ASN A 157 21.36 5.03 -6.17
#